data_AF-A6I3S1-F1
#
_entry.id   AF-A6I3S1-F1
#
_cell.length_a   1.000
_cell.length_b   1.000
_cell.length_c   1.000
_cell.angle_alpha   90.00
_cell.angle_beta   90.00
_cell.angle_gamma   90.00
#
_symmetry.space_group_name_H-M   'P 1'
#
loop_
_entity.id
_entity.type
_entity.pdbx_description
1 polymer ?
#
loop_
_entity_poly.entity_id
_entity_poly.type
_entity_poly.pdbx_seq_one_letter_code
_entity_poly.pdbx_strand_id
1 'polypeptide(L)'
;MDFSDNCAIILEDDRSDISSTCANNINHNTELLPIELDTLVGKGRFAEVYKAKLKQNTSEQFETVAVKIFPYEEYSSWKTEKDIFSDINLKHENILQFLTAEERKTEMGKQYWLITAFHAKGNLQEYLTRHVISWEDLRKLGSSLARGIAHLHSDHTPCGRPKMPIVHRDLKSSNILVKNDLTCCLCDFGLSLRLDPTLSVDDLANSGQVGTARYMAPEVLESRMNLENMESFKQTDVYSMALVLWEMTSRCNAVGEVKDYEPPFGSKVREHPCVESMKDNVLRDRGRPEIPSFWLNHQGIQIVCETLTECWDHDPEARLTAQCVAERFSELEHPDRLSGRSCSQEKIPEDGSLNTTK
;
A
#
# COMPACT_ATOMS: atom_id res chain seq x y z
N MET A 1 42.85 -12.91 25.61
CA MET A 1 42.12 -11.86 26.35
C MET A 1 40.85 -11.65 25.57
N ASP A 2 39.84 -12.36 26.03
CA ASP A 2 38.49 -12.45 25.49
C ASP A 2 37.79 -11.10 25.52
N PHE A 3 36.99 -10.81 24.49
CA PHE A 3 35.71 -10.15 24.69
C PHE A 3 34.69 -10.82 23.78
N SER A 4 33.77 -11.49 24.46
CA SER A 4 32.70 -12.34 23.99
C SER A 4 31.54 -11.56 23.37
N ASP A 5 30.91 -12.25 22.43
CA ASP A 5 29.51 -12.17 22.01
C ASP A 5 28.56 -11.44 22.97
N ASN A 6 27.86 -10.44 22.44
CA ASN A 6 26.56 -10.02 22.96
C ASN A 6 25.57 -10.04 21.80
N CYS A 7 25.17 -11.26 21.43
CA CYS A 7 24.00 -11.51 20.63
C CYS A 7 22.79 -11.21 21.53
N ALA A 8 22.17 -10.04 21.35
CA ALA A 8 20.96 -9.67 22.07
C ALA A 8 19.81 -10.56 21.60
N ILE A 9 19.48 -11.57 22.42
CA ILE A 9 18.32 -12.42 22.26
C ILE A 9 17.08 -11.54 22.44
N ILE A 10 16.43 -11.21 21.33
CA ILE A 10 15.09 -10.61 21.33
C ILE A 10 14.15 -11.73 21.77
N LEU A 11 13.67 -11.66 23.00
CA LEU A 11 12.60 -12.54 23.47
C LEU A 11 11.32 -12.14 22.73
N GLU A 12 10.84 -13.03 21.87
CA GLU A 12 9.52 -12.95 21.24
C GLU A 12 8.46 -13.11 22.33
N ASP A 13 7.71 -12.03 22.60
CA ASP A 13 6.51 -12.08 23.44
C ASP A 13 5.31 -12.35 22.52
N ASP A 14 5.16 -13.64 22.20
CA ASP A 14 4.10 -14.19 21.36
C ASP A 14 2.80 -14.28 22.19
N ARG A 15 2.09 -13.14 22.33
CA ARG A 15 0.73 -13.09 22.88
C ARG A 15 0.01 -11.77 22.57
N SER A 16 -0.55 -11.67 21.37
CA SER A 16 -1.73 -10.84 21.16
C SER A 16 -2.54 -11.36 19.97
N ASP A 17 -3.47 -12.27 20.25
CA ASP A 17 -4.59 -12.53 19.35
C ASP A 17 -5.40 -11.24 19.22
N ILE A 18 -5.39 -10.67 18.01
CA ILE A 18 -6.09 -9.45 17.64
C ILE A 18 -7.58 -9.80 17.49
N SER A 19 -8.29 -9.98 18.60
CA SER A 19 -9.75 -10.07 18.58
C SER A 19 -10.38 -9.55 19.87
N SER A 20 -10.26 -8.23 20.10
CA SER A 20 -11.27 -7.37 20.78
C SER A 20 -10.60 -6.08 21.27
N THR A 21 -10.54 -5.06 20.42
CA THR A 21 -10.12 -3.73 20.88
C THR A 21 -11.13 -3.18 21.89
N CYS A 22 -10.70 -3.08 23.15
CA CYS A 22 -11.39 -2.39 24.24
C CYS A 22 -11.49 -0.87 24.01
N ALA A 23 -10.81 -0.34 22.98
CA ALA A 23 -10.98 1.04 22.49
C ALA A 23 -12.40 1.36 22.00
N ASN A 24 -13.24 0.36 21.68
CA ASN A 24 -14.62 0.60 21.23
C ASN A 24 -15.59 1.05 22.35
N ASN A 25 -15.18 1.04 23.63
CA ASN A 25 -16.05 1.37 24.77
C ASN A 25 -15.67 2.65 25.52
N ILE A 26 -14.72 3.45 25.02
CA ILE A 26 -14.43 4.74 25.64
C ILE A 26 -15.32 5.79 24.97
N ASN A 27 -16.42 6.10 25.65
CA ASN A 27 -17.28 7.25 25.36
C ASN A 27 -16.42 8.48 25.01
N HIS A 28 -16.89 9.27 24.04
CA HIS A 28 -16.36 10.58 23.65
C HIS A 28 -16.32 11.57 24.83
N ASN A 29 -15.41 11.36 25.78
CA ASN A 29 -15.08 12.29 26.83
C ASN A 29 -13.78 13.00 26.43
N THR A 30 -13.80 14.31 26.62
CA THR A 30 -12.77 15.34 26.42
C THR A 30 -11.40 15.08 27.08
N GLU A 31 -11.12 13.87 27.55
CA GLU A 31 -9.89 13.49 28.25
C GLU A 31 -8.93 12.77 27.30
N LEU A 32 -7.66 13.17 27.35
CA LEU A 32 -6.58 12.56 26.56
C LEU A 32 -6.34 11.11 27.02
N LEU A 33 -6.06 10.22 26.08
CA LEU A 33 -5.71 8.83 26.37
C LEU A 33 -4.41 8.76 27.22
N PRO A 34 -4.31 7.85 28.19
CA PRO A 34 -3.14 7.69 29.05
C PRO A 34 -1.99 6.99 28.30
N ILE A 35 -1.35 7.72 27.39
CA ILE A 35 -0.30 7.22 26.50
C ILE A 35 1.08 7.60 27.04
N GLU A 36 1.97 6.62 27.10
CA GLU A 36 3.40 6.78 27.40
C GLU A 36 4.22 6.47 26.14
N LEU A 37 4.92 7.46 25.59
CA LEU A 37 5.81 7.28 24.45
C LEU A 37 7.02 6.43 24.85
N ASP A 38 7.40 5.50 23.98
CA ASP A 38 8.51 4.58 24.22
C ASP A 38 9.67 4.88 23.25
N THR A 39 9.58 4.42 22.01
CA THR A 39 10.69 4.46 21.06
C THR A 39 10.27 5.15 19.76
N LEU A 40 11.12 6.03 19.22
CA LEU A 40 10.94 6.59 17.86
C LEU A 40 11.17 5.46 16.84
N VAL A 41 10.14 5.13 16.07
CA VAL A 41 10.17 4.03 15.08
C VAL A 41 10.19 4.51 13.64
N GLY A 42 9.88 5.79 13.39
CA GLY A 42 9.92 6.34 12.04
C GLY A 42 9.88 7.86 12.04
N LYS A 43 10.45 8.45 10.98
CA LYS A 43 10.38 9.88 10.71
C LYS A 43 9.90 10.08 9.28
N GLY A 44 8.64 10.47 9.15
CA GLY A 44 8.03 10.77 7.86
C GLY A 44 8.33 12.20 7.41
N ARG A 45 7.69 12.59 6.30
CA ARG A 45 7.80 13.96 5.75
C ARG A 45 7.26 15.03 6.71
N PHE A 46 6.17 14.72 7.40
CA PHE A 46 5.39 15.69 8.19
C PHE A 46 5.38 15.40 9.69
N ALA A 47 5.80 14.21 10.11
CA ALA A 47 5.59 13.73 11.47
C ALA A 47 6.63 12.71 11.90
N GLU A 48 6.78 12.59 13.22
CA GLU A 48 7.54 11.53 13.87
C GLU A 48 6.58 10.45 14.37
N VAL A 49 6.95 9.18 14.23
CA VAL A 49 6.13 8.03 14.63
C VAL A 49 6.81 7.34 15.78
N TYR A 50 6.09 7.21 16.90
CA TYR A 50 6.56 6.54 18.11
C TYR A 50 5.78 5.25 18.33
N LYS A 51 6.48 4.20 18.76
CA LYS A 51 5.87 3.12 19.53
C LYS A 51 5.52 3.69 20.91
N ALA A 52 4.32 3.38 21.41
CA ALA A 52 3.86 3.85 22.70
C ALA A 52 3.01 2.81 23.42
N LYS A 53 2.82 3.02 24.72
CA LYS A 53 1.97 2.19 25.59
C LYS A 53 0.70 2.96 25.91
N LEU A 54 -0.46 2.42 25.54
CA LEU A 54 -1.77 2.89 25.98
C LEU A 54 -2.15 2.15 27.26
N LYS A 55 -2.12 2.85 28.40
CA LYS A 55 -2.42 2.25 29.72
C LYS A 55 -3.91 2.00 29.89
N GLN A 56 -4.27 0.89 30.53
CA GLN A 56 -5.65 0.65 30.94
C GLN A 56 -5.84 1.07 32.41
N ASN A 57 -6.99 1.70 32.72
CA ASN A 57 -7.24 2.40 33.99
C ASN A 57 -7.09 1.56 35.27
N THR A 58 -6.98 0.23 35.19
CA THR A 58 -7.07 -0.67 36.35
C THR A 58 -6.06 -1.81 36.39
N SER A 59 -5.04 -1.85 35.52
CA SER A 59 -4.04 -2.93 35.51
C SER A 59 -2.68 -2.47 35.00
N GLU A 60 -1.60 -3.20 35.31
CA GLU A 60 -0.27 -3.01 34.68
C GLU A 60 -0.26 -3.40 33.19
N GLN A 61 -1.39 -3.86 32.66
CA GLN A 61 -1.58 -4.18 31.25
C GLN A 61 -1.66 -2.90 30.41
N PHE A 62 -1.00 -2.93 29.27
CA PHE A 62 -1.02 -1.86 28.28
C PHE A 62 -1.25 -2.46 26.89
N GLU A 63 -1.86 -1.68 26.01
CA GLU A 63 -1.91 -1.97 24.58
C GLU A 63 -0.76 -1.23 23.89
N THR A 64 -0.04 -1.90 22.99
CA THR A 64 1.00 -1.23 22.19
C THR A 64 0.35 -0.52 21.01
N VAL A 65 0.58 0.79 20.90
CA VAL A 65 0.02 1.65 19.85
C VAL A 65 1.12 2.40 19.11
N ALA A 66 0.83 2.86 17.91
CA ALA A 66 1.66 3.81 17.19
C ALA A 66 1.10 5.22 17.36
N VAL A 67 1.97 6.18 17.62
CA VAL A 67 1.61 7.59 17.78
C VAL A 67 2.37 8.42 16.76
N LYS A 68 1.66 8.95 15.77
CA LYS A 68 2.20 9.88 14.77
C LYS A 68 1.99 11.31 15.26
N ILE A 69 3.09 12.01 15.54
CA ILE A 69 3.12 13.33 16.16
C ILE A 69 3.51 14.37 15.12
N PHE A 70 2.62 15.32 14.90
CA PHE A 70 2.80 16.45 13.99
C PHE A 70 3.11 17.72 14.80
N PRO A 71 4.11 18.50 14.38
CA PRO A 71 4.31 19.83 14.93
C PRO A 71 3.18 20.78 14.49
N TYR A 72 3.11 21.97 15.08
CA TYR A 72 2.02 22.92 14.82
C TYR A 72 1.93 23.34 13.35
N GLU A 73 3.08 23.50 12.70
CA GLU A 73 3.22 23.90 11.31
C GLU A 73 2.62 22.87 10.34
N GLU A 74 2.53 21.61 10.77
CA GLU A 74 2.03 20.49 9.98
C GLU A 74 0.56 20.14 10.29
N TYR A 75 -0.19 21.09 10.86
CA TYR A 75 -1.61 20.93 11.16
C TYR A 75 -2.44 20.50 9.94
N SER A 76 -2.15 21.05 8.75
CA SER A 76 -2.87 20.70 7.52
C SER A 76 -2.71 19.22 7.19
N SER A 77 -1.48 18.69 7.31
CA SER A 77 -1.14 17.29 7.06
C SER A 77 -1.85 16.36 8.06
N TRP A 78 -1.83 16.71 9.36
CA TRP A 78 -2.58 15.99 10.39
C TRP A 78 -4.09 16.00 10.13
N LYS A 79 -4.64 17.16 9.76
CA LYS A 79 -6.08 17.33 9.54
C LYS A 79 -6.55 16.48 8.36
N THR A 80 -5.81 16.47 7.25
CA THR A 80 -6.12 15.61 6.09
C THR A 80 -6.16 14.13 6.50
N GLU A 81 -5.13 13.65 7.20
CA GLU A 81 -5.10 12.25 7.66
C GLU A 81 -6.24 11.93 8.63
N LYS A 82 -6.47 12.80 9.62
CA LYS A 82 -7.58 12.67 10.55
C LYS A 82 -8.92 12.60 9.82
N ASP A 83 -9.17 13.51 8.89
CA ASP A 83 -10.44 13.60 8.19
C ASP A 83 -10.67 12.34 7.36
N ILE A 84 -9.64 11.81 6.69
CA ILE A 84 -9.66 10.52 5.98
C ILE A 84 -9.94 9.36 6.93
N PHE A 85 -9.14 9.20 7.99
CA PHE A 85 -9.28 8.12 8.96
C PHE A 85 -10.61 8.11 9.71
N SER A 86 -11.25 9.26 9.87
CA SER A 86 -12.53 9.41 10.57
C SER A 86 -13.74 8.95 9.74
N ASP A 87 -13.57 8.61 8.45
CA ASP A 87 -14.65 8.03 7.65
C ASP A 87 -14.93 6.59 8.08
N ILE A 88 -16.13 6.34 8.57
CA ILE A 88 -16.57 5.01 8.99
C ILE A 88 -16.52 3.98 7.85
N ASN A 89 -16.63 4.42 6.60
CA ASN A 89 -16.57 3.56 5.42
C ASN A 89 -15.13 3.21 5.00
N LEU A 90 -14.11 3.85 5.60
CA LEU A 90 -12.71 3.56 5.32
C LEU A 90 -12.24 2.27 6.00
N LYS A 91 -12.88 1.85 7.10
CA LYS A 91 -12.45 0.68 7.88
C LYS A 91 -12.37 -0.58 7.03
N HIS A 92 -11.19 -1.19 6.97
CA HIS A 92 -10.89 -2.41 6.20
C HIS A 92 -9.64 -3.10 6.76
N GLU A 93 -9.52 -4.42 6.59
CA GLU A 93 -8.40 -5.21 7.16
C GLU A 93 -7.01 -4.84 6.60
N ASN A 94 -6.99 -4.25 5.40
CA ASN A 94 -5.79 -3.78 4.70
C ASN A 94 -5.64 -2.25 4.70
N ILE A 95 -6.34 -1.56 5.62
CA ILE A 95 -6.13 -0.15 5.93
C ILE A 95 -5.74 -0.07 7.41
N LEU A 96 -4.73 0.73 7.75
CA LEU A 96 -4.24 0.86 9.13
C LEU A 96 -5.39 1.24 10.09
N GLN A 97 -5.52 0.47 11.16
CA GLN A 97 -6.56 0.70 12.16
C GLN A 97 -6.29 1.99 12.94
N PHE A 98 -7.16 2.98 12.71
CA PHE A 98 -7.19 4.23 13.44
C PHE A 98 -7.95 4.08 14.76
N LEU A 99 -7.40 4.63 15.85
CA LEU A 99 -8.05 4.66 17.16
C LEU A 99 -8.66 6.04 17.40
N THR A 100 -7.83 7.09 17.39
CA THR A 100 -8.29 8.47 17.63
C THR A 100 -7.25 9.50 17.21
N ALA A 101 -7.66 10.77 17.16
CA ALA A 101 -6.79 11.92 16.95
C ALA A 101 -6.91 12.86 18.15
N GLU A 102 -5.78 13.38 18.62
CA GLU A 102 -5.71 14.23 19.81
C GLU A 102 -4.93 15.51 19.54
N GLU A 103 -5.30 16.55 20.27
CA GLU A 103 -4.53 17.80 20.32
C GLU A 103 -3.91 17.90 21.71
N ARG A 104 -2.57 17.92 21.78
CA ARG A 104 -1.84 17.93 23.05
C ARG A 104 -1.07 19.23 23.22
N LYS A 105 -1.21 19.87 24.37
CA LYS A 105 -0.43 21.05 24.74
C LYS A 105 0.85 20.59 25.45
N THR A 106 1.99 21.05 24.97
CA THR A 106 3.33 20.80 25.51
C THR A 106 3.97 22.11 25.95
N GLU A 107 5.09 22.05 26.66
CA GLU A 107 5.87 23.25 27.03
C GLU A 107 6.37 24.02 25.79
N MET A 108 6.67 23.30 24.70
CA MET A 108 7.18 23.87 23.45
C MET A 108 6.08 24.32 22.47
N GLY A 109 4.81 24.18 22.84
CA GLY A 109 3.68 24.54 21.98
C GLY A 109 2.65 23.43 21.84
N LYS A 110 1.88 23.45 20.75
CA LYS A 110 0.82 22.48 20.49
C LYS A 110 1.31 21.39 19.54
N GLN A 111 0.99 20.15 19.85
CA GLN A 111 1.23 18.99 19.00
C GLN A 111 -0.11 18.35 18.62
N TYR A 112 -0.13 17.74 17.44
CA TYR A 112 -1.30 17.03 16.93
C TYR A 112 -0.95 15.57 16.75
N TRP A 113 -1.70 14.67 17.40
CA TRP A 113 -1.41 13.25 17.47
C TRP A 113 -2.44 12.47 16.67
N LEU A 114 -1.98 11.46 15.91
CA LEU A 114 -2.81 10.37 15.40
C LEU A 114 -2.37 9.09 16.08
N ILE A 115 -3.33 8.36 16.66
CA ILE A 115 -3.08 7.13 17.39
C ILE A 115 -3.69 5.98 16.61
N THR A 116 -2.86 4.98 16.28
CA THR A 116 -3.22 3.83 15.45
C THR A 116 -2.73 2.53 16.08
N ALA A 117 -3.18 1.39 15.54
CA ALA A 117 -2.58 0.10 15.85
C ALA A 117 -1.08 0.12 15.53
N PHE A 118 -0.29 -0.61 16.31
CA PHE A 118 1.13 -0.81 16.06
C PHE A 118 1.36 -2.15 15.34
N HIS A 119 2.18 -2.14 14.30
CA HIS A 119 2.60 -3.34 13.58
C HIS A 119 4.10 -3.55 13.74
N ALA A 120 4.47 -4.58 14.52
CA ALA A 120 5.85 -4.81 14.96
C ALA A 120 6.84 -5.15 13.83
N LYS A 121 6.35 -5.71 12.72
CA LYS A 121 7.18 -5.99 11.53
C LYS A 121 7.54 -4.72 10.74
N GLY A 122 6.94 -3.57 11.08
CA GLY A 122 7.27 -2.27 10.49
C GLY A 122 6.77 -2.10 9.07
N ASN A 123 7.45 -1.23 8.32
CA ASN A 123 7.12 -0.98 6.93
C ASN A 123 7.68 -2.06 5.98
N LEU A 124 7.04 -2.22 4.83
CA LEU A 124 7.36 -3.24 3.84
C LEU A 124 8.77 -3.08 3.27
N GLN A 125 9.26 -1.85 3.07
CA GLN A 125 10.63 -1.61 2.58
C GLN A 125 11.68 -2.22 3.52
N GLU A 126 11.61 -1.89 4.81
CA GLU A 126 12.52 -2.45 5.82
C GLU A 126 12.34 -3.96 5.97
N TYR A 127 11.10 -4.44 5.88
CA TYR A 127 10.81 -5.87 5.93
C TYR A 127 11.50 -6.62 4.77
N LEU A 128 11.34 -6.15 3.53
CA LEU A 128 11.96 -6.74 2.33
C LEU A 128 13.49 -6.57 2.30
N THR A 129 14.02 -5.54 2.93
CA THR A 129 15.47 -5.37 3.12
C THR A 129 16.05 -6.46 4.01
N ARG A 130 15.34 -6.83 5.08
CA ARG A 130 15.81 -7.79 6.08
C ARG A 130 15.49 -9.25 5.74
N HIS A 131 14.49 -9.50 4.89
CA HIS A 131 13.95 -10.83 4.66
C HIS A 131 13.92 -11.18 3.17
N VAL A 132 14.15 -12.45 2.88
CA VAL A 132 13.72 -13.09 1.63
C VAL A 132 12.37 -13.73 1.92
N ILE A 133 11.38 -13.50 1.07
CA ILE A 133 10.01 -13.96 1.28
C ILE A 133 9.73 -15.24 0.47
N SER A 134 8.80 -16.06 0.94
CA SER A 134 8.33 -17.23 0.18
C SER A 134 7.32 -16.84 -0.91
N TRP A 135 6.97 -17.79 -1.77
CA TRP A 135 5.84 -17.64 -2.70
C TRP A 135 4.51 -17.38 -1.97
N GLU A 136 4.29 -18.05 -0.84
CA GLU A 136 3.08 -17.86 -0.04
C GLU A 136 2.99 -16.44 0.54
N ASP A 137 4.12 -15.94 1.04
CA ASP A 137 4.21 -14.58 1.58
C ASP A 137 4.01 -13.54 0.49
N LEU A 138 4.60 -13.72 -0.70
CA LEU A 138 4.36 -12.85 -1.86
C LEU A 138 2.87 -12.79 -2.21
N ARG A 139 2.18 -13.94 -2.21
CA ARG A 139 0.73 -14.00 -2.44
C ARG A 139 -0.07 -13.26 -1.37
N LYS A 140 0.26 -13.44 -0.09
CA LYS A 140 -0.43 -12.76 1.02
C LYS A 140 -0.20 -11.25 0.95
N LEU A 141 1.04 -10.81 0.80
CA LEU A 141 1.43 -9.40 0.73
C LEU A 141 0.84 -8.72 -0.52
N GLY A 142 0.96 -9.34 -1.70
CA GLY A 142 0.46 -8.80 -2.96
C GLY A 142 -1.07 -8.72 -3.01
N SER A 143 -1.77 -9.77 -2.59
CA SER A 143 -3.24 -9.79 -2.58
C SER A 143 -3.82 -8.77 -1.59
N SER A 144 -3.28 -8.70 -0.37
CA SER A 144 -3.71 -7.73 0.65
C SER A 144 -3.42 -6.28 0.26
N LEU A 145 -2.29 -6.01 -0.40
CA LEU A 145 -1.99 -4.69 -0.98
C LEU A 145 -3.05 -4.29 -2.01
N ALA A 146 -3.32 -5.18 -2.98
CA ALA A 146 -4.31 -4.91 -4.02
C ALA A 146 -5.71 -4.70 -3.45
N ARG A 147 -6.15 -5.53 -2.48
CA ARG A 147 -7.44 -5.36 -1.78
C ARG A 147 -7.53 -4.04 -1.03
N GLY A 148 -6.45 -3.63 -0.35
CA GLY A 148 -6.40 -2.34 0.34
C GLY A 148 -6.61 -1.16 -0.61
N ILE A 149 -5.93 -1.17 -1.76
CA ILE A 149 -6.04 -0.12 -2.77
C ILE A 149 -7.41 -0.16 -3.46
N ALA A 150 -7.91 -1.35 -3.80
CA ALA A 150 -9.26 -1.51 -4.37
C ALA A 150 -10.34 -0.94 -3.44
N HIS A 151 -10.23 -1.19 -2.13
CA HIS A 151 -11.13 -0.62 -1.12
C HIS A 151 -11.03 0.91 -1.05
N LEU A 152 -9.81 1.48 -1.11
CA LEU A 152 -9.64 2.95 -1.18
C LEU A 152 -10.36 3.54 -2.40
N HIS A 153 -10.12 2.94 -3.57
CA HIS A 153 -10.62 3.40 -4.87
C HIS A 153 -12.12 3.18 -5.08
N SER A 154 -12.73 2.26 -4.33
CA SER A 154 -14.14 1.93 -4.43
C SER A 154 -15.05 3.10 -4.06
N ASP A 155 -16.09 3.31 -4.87
CA ASP A 155 -17.20 4.23 -4.64
C ASP A 155 -18.36 3.60 -3.83
N HIS A 156 -18.18 2.37 -3.37
CA HIS A 156 -19.12 1.65 -2.54
C HIS A 156 -18.42 0.81 -1.47
N THR A 157 -19.08 0.62 -0.34
CA THR A 157 -18.66 -0.32 0.70
C THR A 157 -18.93 -1.77 0.27
N PRO A 158 -18.32 -2.77 0.93
CA PRO A 158 -18.61 -4.17 0.64
C PRO A 158 -20.08 -4.58 0.78
N CYS A 159 -20.89 -3.82 1.54
CA CYS A 159 -22.33 -4.04 1.66
C CYS A 159 -23.17 -3.20 0.68
N GLY A 160 -22.54 -2.57 -0.31
CA GLY A 160 -23.19 -1.84 -1.41
C GLY A 160 -23.63 -0.40 -1.06
N ARG A 161 -23.19 0.16 0.06
CA ARG A 161 -23.50 1.58 0.38
C ARG A 161 -22.53 2.50 -0.37
N PRO A 162 -22.96 3.68 -0.84
CA PRO A 162 -22.04 4.66 -1.41
C PRO A 162 -20.91 5.01 -0.43
N LYS A 163 -19.69 5.13 -0.96
CA LYS A 163 -18.47 5.51 -0.26
C LYS A 163 -17.73 6.54 -1.12
N MET A 164 -17.07 7.51 -0.51
CA MET A 164 -16.21 8.43 -1.24
C MET A 164 -14.92 7.70 -1.70
N PRO A 165 -14.58 7.69 -3.00
CA PRO A 165 -13.30 7.17 -3.45
C PRO A 165 -12.15 8.02 -2.91
N ILE A 166 -11.07 7.36 -2.52
CA ILE A 166 -9.85 7.99 -2.01
C ILE A 166 -8.70 7.51 -2.87
N VAL A 167 -7.85 8.43 -3.31
CA VAL A 167 -6.56 8.13 -3.95
C VAL A 167 -5.43 8.47 -3.00
N HIS A 168 -4.43 7.61 -2.92
CA HIS A 168 -3.37 7.69 -1.92
C HIS A 168 -2.32 8.73 -2.29
N ARG A 169 -1.88 8.77 -3.57
CA ARG A 169 -0.92 9.73 -4.15
C ARG A 169 0.52 9.68 -3.63
N ASP A 170 0.84 8.77 -2.70
CA ASP A 170 2.21 8.51 -2.22
C ASP A 170 2.39 7.03 -1.82
N LEU A 171 1.85 6.13 -2.65
CA LEU A 171 2.04 4.69 -2.49
C LEU A 171 3.51 4.33 -2.75
N LYS A 172 4.11 3.67 -1.77
CA LYS A 172 5.49 3.16 -1.78
C LYS A 172 5.65 2.15 -0.66
N SER A 173 6.66 1.30 -0.74
CA SER A 173 6.91 0.24 0.25
C SER A 173 7.17 0.79 1.68
N SER A 174 7.62 2.03 1.84
CA SER A 174 7.76 2.66 3.17
C SER A 174 6.43 3.08 3.80
N ASN A 175 5.35 3.21 3.01
CA ASN A 175 4.01 3.63 3.44
C ASN A 175 3.01 2.45 3.49
N ILE A 176 3.55 1.22 3.50
CA ILE A 176 2.79 -0.02 3.63
C ILE A 176 3.35 -0.75 4.84
N LEU A 177 2.49 -1.12 5.79
CA LEU A 177 2.90 -1.86 6.98
C LEU A 177 2.66 -3.35 6.79
N VAL A 178 3.56 -4.15 7.35
CA VAL A 178 3.45 -5.62 7.36
C VAL A 178 2.84 -6.04 8.70
N LYS A 179 1.70 -6.72 8.64
CA LYS A 179 1.02 -7.28 9.81
C LYS A 179 1.64 -8.61 10.24
N ASN A 180 1.32 -9.06 11.45
CA ASN A 180 1.87 -10.32 11.99
C ASN A 180 1.53 -11.55 11.14
N ASP A 181 0.36 -11.55 10.49
CA ASP A 181 -0.13 -12.58 9.57
C ASP A 181 0.48 -12.51 8.14
N LEU A 182 1.47 -11.63 7.93
CA LEU A 182 2.11 -11.33 6.64
C LEU A 182 1.14 -10.80 5.57
N THR A 183 0.09 -10.11 6.00
CA THR A 183 -0.72 -9.25 5.13
C THR A 183 -0.30 -7.79 5.25
N CYS A 184 -0.60 -7.00 4.23
CA CYS A 184 -0.34 -5.57 4.19
C CYS A 184 -1.49 -4.77 4.79
N CYS A 185 -1.18 -3.60 5.33
CA CYS A 185 -2.15 -2.51 5.46
C CYS A 185 -1.54 -1.16 5.03
N LEU A 186 -2.36 -0.31 4.41
CA LEU A 186 -1.95 1.01 3.93
C LEU A 186 -1.93 2.02 5.09
N CYS A 187 -0.93 2.90 5.11
CA CYS A 187 -0.81 4.00 6.05
C CYS A 187 -0.33 5.29 5.37
N ASP A 188 -0.23 6.39 6.13
CA ASP A 188 0.26 7.69 5.67
C ASP A 188 -0.59 8.36 4.56
N PHE A 189 -1.76 8.86 4.98
CA PHE A 189 -2.73 9.51 4.07
C PHE A 189 -2.50 11.03 3.93
N GLY A 190 -1.34 11.56 4.31
CA GLY A 190 -1.09 13.01 4.40
C GLY A 190 -1.14 13.74 3.06
N LEU A 191 -0.98 13.02 1.95
CA LEU A 191 -1.09 13.53 0.58
C LEU A 191 -2.33 13.02 -0.16
N SER A 192 -3.14 12.19 0.49
CA SER A 192 -4.28 11.54 -0.14
C SER A 192 -5.39 12.53 -0.46
N LEU A 193 -6.17 12.21 -1.48
CA LEU A 193 -7.25 13.05 -1.97
C LEU A 193 -8.55 12.26 -1.99
N ARG A 194 -9.61 12.83 -1.42
CA ARG A 194 -10.98 12.36 -1.64
C ARG A 194 -11.46 12.86 -2.99
N LEU A 195 -11.94 11.95 -3.83
CA LEU A 195 -12.47 12.27 -5.15
C LEU A 195 -13.92 12.76 -5.02
N ASP A 196 -14.07 13.92 -4.36
CA ASP A 196 -15.36 14.58 -4.19
C ASP A 196 -15.83 15.15 -5.54
N PRO A 197 -17.03 14.79 -6.05
CA PRO A 197 -17.57 15.29 -7.31
C PRO A 197 -17.68 16.83 -7.40
N THR A 198 -17.60 17.53 -6.26
CA THR A 198 -17.63 18.99 -6.20
C THR A 198 -16.27 19.65 -6.44
N LEU A 199 -15.17 18.89 -6.49
CA LEU A 199 -13.85 19.42 -6.80
C LEU A 199 -13.80 19.96 -8.23
N SER A 200 -13.35 21.21 -8.37
CA SER A 200 -13.10 21.80 -9.68
C SER A 200 -11.77 21.32 -10.27
N VAL A 201 -11.61 21.48 -11.58
CA VAL A 201 -10.33 21.25 -12.26
C VAL A 201 -9.21 22.10 -11.66
N ASP A 202 -9.53 23.33 -11.25
CA ASP A 202 -8.58 24.23 -10.59
C ASP A 202 -8.16 23.71 -9.21
N ASP A 203 -9.07 23.15 -8.42
CA ASP A 203 -8.74 22.51 -7.13
C ASP A 203 -7.80 21.32 -7.33
N LEU A 204 -8.08 20.50 -8.34
CA LEU A 204 -7.26 19.34 -8.70
C LEU A 204 -5.86 19.77 -9.20
N ALA A 205 -5.78 20.81 -10.04
CA ALA A 205 -4.52 21.36 -10.51
C ALA A 205 -3.68 21.94 -9.36
N ASN A 206 -4.33 22.68 -8.45
CA ASN A 206 -3.69 23.28 -7.28
C ASN A 206 -3.28 22.24 -6.22
N SER A 207 -3.82 21.03 -6.28
CA SER A 207 -3.39 19.91 -5.42
C SER A 207 -1.94 19.46 -5.69
N GLY A 208 -1.35 19.94 -6.80
CA GLY A 208 0.08 19.89 -7.09
C GLY A 208 0.64 18.53 -7.54
N GLN A 209 1.86 18.56 -8.07
CA GLN A 209 2.66 17.35 -8.31
C GLN A 209 3.28 16.89 -6.98
N VAL A 210 2.51 16.15 -6.20
CA VAL A 210 2.92 15.62 -4.88
C VAL A 210 3.25 14.13 -4.95
N GLY A 211 3.89 13.63 -3.89
CA GLY A 211 4.32 12.24 -3.76
C GLY A 211 5.83 12.09 -3.92
N THR A 212 6.30 10.84 -3.86
CA THR A 212 7.72 10.50 -3.94
C THR A 212 8.13 10.30 -5.40
N ALA A 213 9.07 11.11 -5.89
CA ALA A 213 9.47 11.14 -7.30
C ALA A 213 9.78 9.75 -7.90
N ARG A 214 10.41 8.86 -7.12
CA ARG A 214 10.74 7.48 -7.54
C ARG A 214 9.53 6.65 -7.96
N TYR A 215 8.36 6.92 -7.38
CA TYR A 215 7.12 6.16 -7.58
C TYR A 215 6.11 6.90 -8.47
N MET A 216 6.40 8.13 -8.89
CA MET A 216 5.48 8.91 -9.72
C MET A 216 5.25 8.25 -11.09
N ALA A 217 3.98 8.15 -11.46
CA ALA A 217 3.56 7.68 -12.77
C ALA A 217 4.07 8.60 -13.90
N PRO A 218 4.24 8.10 -15.13
CA PRO A 218 4.72 8.87 -16.28
C PRO A 218 3.98 10.21 -16.49
N GLU A 219 2.66 10.19 -16.47
CA GLU A 219 1.79 11.35 -16.65
C GLU A 219 1.86 12.35 -15.49
N VAL A 220 2.21 11.90 -14.28
CA VAL A 220 2.50 12.76 -13.13
C VAL A 220 3.83 13.46 -13.35
N LEU A 221 4.86 12.71 -13.77
CA LEU A 221 6.19 13.25 -14.07
C LEU A 221 6.12 14.31 -15.18
N GLU A 222 5.33 14.10 -16.23
CA GLU A 222 5.15 15.05 -17.33
C GLU A 222 4.17 16.20 -17.02
N SER A 223 3.51 16.17 -15.85
CA SER A 223 2.43 17.11 -15.50
C SER A 223 1.29 17.14 -16.53
N ARG A 224 0.93 15.97 -17.08
CA ARG A 224 -0.10 15.78 -18.11
C ARG A 224 -1.26 14.88 -17.67
N MET A 225 -1.57 14.87 -16.39
CA MET A 225 -2.75 14.16 -15.89
C MET A 225 -4.04 14.75 -16.48
N ASN A 226 -4.98 13.87 -16.85
CA ASN A 226 -6.32 14.29 -17.25
C ASN A 226 -7.16 14.64 -16.02
N LEU A 227 -7.18 15.92 -15.65
CA LEU A 227 -7.89 16.42 -14.47
C LEU A 227 -9.42 16.39 -14.62
N GLU A 228 -9.96 16.16 -15.82
CA GLU A 228 -11.42 16.03 -16.03
C GLU A 228 -11.92 14.62 -15.67
N ASN A 229 -11.04 13.62 -15.70
CA ASN A 229 -11.36 12.24 -15.35
C ASN A 229 -10.72 11.88 -14.00
N MET A 230 -11.54 11.70 -12.97
CA MET A 230 -11.06 11.31 -11.64
C MET A 230 -10.38 9.93 -11.61
N GLU A 231 -10.68 9.07 -12.59
CA GLU A 231 -10.01 7.77 -12.74
C GLU A 231 -8.50 7.93 -13.01
N SER A 232 -8.08 9.07 -13.59
CA SER A 232 -6.66 9.39 -13.82
C SER A 232 -5.83 9.32 -12.54
N PHE A 233 -6.40 9.77 -11.41
CA PHE A 233 -5.71 9.72 -10.14
C PHE A 233 -5.54 8.29 -9.61
N LYS A 234 -6.56 7.44 -9.78
CA LYS A 234 -6.48 6.03 -9.38
C LYS A 234 -5.44 5.28 -10.22
N GLN A 235 -5.35 5.57 -11.52
CA GLN A 235 -4.35 4.99 -12.41
C GLN A 235 -2.90 5.33 -11.98
N THR A 236 -2.66 6.47 -11.31
CA THR A 236 -1.34 6.79 -10.73
C THR A 236 -0.97 5.93 -9.53
N ASP A 237 -1.96 5.61 -8.68
CA ASP A 237 -1.79 4.69 -7.55
C ASP A 237 -1.50 3.27 -8.05
N VAL A 238 -2.16 2.83 -9.13
CA VAL A 238 -1.90 1.53 -9.76
C VAL A 238 -0.46 1.42 -10.28
N TYR A 239 0.06 2.47 -10.91
CA TYR A 239 1.46 2.49 -11.34
C TYR A 239 2.42 2.33 -10.15
N SER A 240 2.14 3.06 -9.07
CA SER A 240 2.92 2.99 -7.83
C SER A 240 2.84 1.59 -7.19
N MET A 241 1.65 0.98 -7.18
CA MET A 241 1.43 -0.39 -6.72
C MET A 241 2.26 -1.41 -7.54
N ALA A 242 2.35 -1.24 -8.85
CA ALA A 242 3.14 -2.12 -9.71
C ALA A 242 4.63 -2.14 -9.32
N LEU A 243 5.18 -0.98 -8.97
CA LEU A 243 6.56 -0.88 -8.48
C LEU A 243 6.74 -1.60 -7.15
N VAL A 244 5.77 -1.49 -6.24
CA VAL A 244 5.80 -2.22 -4.95
C VAL A 244 5.66 -3.73 -5.15
N LEU A 245 4.79 -4.19 -6.06
CA LEU A 245 4.68 -5.60 -6.42
C LEU A 245 5.99 -6.14 -7.00
N TRP A 246 6.72 -5.34 -7.79
CA TRP A 246 8.06 -5.68 -8.25
C TRP A 246 9.04 -5.80 -7.09
N GLU A 247 9.01 -4.88 -6.11
CA GLU A 247 9.86 -4.96 -4.91
C GLU A 247 9.62 -6.27 -4.14
N MET A 248 8.35 -6.64 -3.91
CA MET A 248 8.00 -7.92 -3.28
C MET A 248 8.51 -9.11 -4.09
N THR A 249 8.31 -9.10 -5.41
CA THR A 249 8.72 -10.18 -6.32
C THR A 249 10.24 -10.35 -6.34
N SER A 250 10.99 -9.24 -6.33
CA SER A 250 12.45 -9.21 -6.33
C SER A 250 13.09 -9.88 -5.11
N ARG A 251 12.31 -10.04 -4.03
CA ARG A 251 12.73 -10.65 -2.77
C ARG A 251 12.08 -12.01 -2.53
N CYS A 252 11.39 -12.58 -3.52
CA CYS A 252 10.74 -13.87 -3.40
C CYS A 252 11.69 -15.01 -3.81
N ASN A 253 11.87 -16.02 -2.96
CA ASN A 253 12.74 -17.17 -3.26
C ASN A 253 12.25 -18.06 -4.41
N ALA A 254 10.99 -17.93 -4.83
CA ALA A 254 10.45 -18.66 -5.97
C ALA A 254 11.07 -18.23 -7.31
N VAL A 255 11.76 -17.09 -7.36
CA VAL A 255 12.49 -16.64 -8.55
C VAL A 255 13.86 -17.33 -8.72
N GLY A 256 14.30 -18.12 -7.74
CA GLY A 256 15.63 -18.74 -7.70
C GLY A 256 16.63 -17.91 -6.91
N GLU A 257 17.68 -17.42 -7.58
CA GLU A 257 18.69 -16.57 -6.93
C GLU A 257 18.11 -15.19 -6.62
N VAL A 258 18.11 -14.82 -5.33
CA VAL A 258 17.55 -13.57 -4.83
C VAL A 258 18.68 -12.61 -4.50
N LYS A 259 18.70 -11.44 -5.14
CA LYS A 259 19.66 -10.35 -4.87
C LYS A 259 19.26 -9.58 -3.62
N ASP A 260 20.19 -8.80 -3.06
CA ASP A 260 19.87 -7.83 -2.02
C ASP A 260 18.77 -6.87 -2.46
N TYR A 261 17.99 -6.39 -1.50
CA TYR A 261 16.92 -5.44 -1.78
C TYR A 261 17.48 -4.14 -2.35
N GLU A 262 16.90 -3.70 -3.46
CA GLU A 262 17.09 -2.36 -4.01
C GLU A 262 15.71 -1.72 -4.23
N PRO A 263 15.54 -0.43 -3.93
CA PRO A 263 14.31 0.27 -4.31
C PRO A 263 14.20 0.33 -5.84
N PRO A 264 12.99 0.55 -6.40
CA PRO A 264 12.78 0.67 -7.83
C PRO A 264 13.73 1.71 -8.43
N PHE A 265 14.41 1.36 -9.52
CA PHE A 265 15.44 2.20 -10.17
C PHE A 265 16.69 2.49 -9.31
N GLY A 266 16.95 1.74 -8.23
CA GLY A 266 18.06 1.97 -7.29
C GLY A 266 19.43 2.07 -7.95
N SER A 267 19.70 1.24 -8.97
CA SER A 267 20.94 1.26 -9.75
C SER A 267 21.04 2.38 -10.80
N LYS A 268 19.93 3.07 -11.10
CA LYS A 268 19.84 4.08 -12.18
C LYS A 268 19.77 5.51 -11.68
N VAL A 269 19.28 5.72 -10.46
CA VAL A 269 19.11 7.06 -9.89
C VAL A 269 19.66 7.12 -8.46
N ARG A 270 20.02 8.32 -8.01
CA ARG A 270 20.45 8.58 -6.63
C ARG A 270 19.36 8.16 -5.62
N GLU A 271 19.75 8.02 -4.35
CA GLU A 271 18.86 7.63 -3.25
C GLU A 271 17.57 8.47 -3.17
N HIS A 272 17.70 9.80 -3.30
CA HIS A 272 16.61 10.77 -3.30
C HIS A 272 16.47 11.44 -4.68
N PRO A 273 15.90 10.77 -5.71
CA PRO A 273 15.89 11.28 -7.07
C PRO A 273 15.01 12.53 -7.19
N CYS A 274 15.40 13.48 -8.04
CA CYS A 274 14.52 14.58 -8.41
C CYS A 274 13.59 14.15 -9.55
N VAL A 275 12.49 14.90 -9.75
CA VAL A 275 11.52 14.65 -10.83
C VAL A 275 12.22 14.57 -12.19
N GLU A 276 13.18 15.45 -12.47
CA GLU A 276 13.88 15.47 -13.77
C GLU A 276 14.66 14.18 -14.04
N SER A 277 15.39 13.67 -13.04
CA SER A 277 16.09 12.38 -13.18
C SER A 277 15.15 11.18 -13.38
N MET A 278 13.91 11.29 -12.87
CA MET A 278 12.90 10.26 -13.07
C MET A 278 12.23 10.36 -14.44
N LYS A 279 12.01 11.58 -14.97
CA LYS A 279 11.54 11.78 -16.35
C LYS A 279 12.47 11.11 -17.36
N ASP A 280 13.76 11.31 -17.19
CA ASP A 280 14.80 10.69 -18.00
C ASP A 280 14.64 9.17 -18.09
N ASN A 281 14.51 8.51 -16.94
CA ASN A 281 14.40 7.06 -16.88
C ASN A 281 13.02 6.55 -17.33
N VAL A 282 11.93 7.15 -16.85
CA VAL A 282 10.57 6.61 -16.98
C VAL A 282 9.90 7.04 -18.29
N LEU A 283 10.11 8.29 -18.72
CA LEU A 283 9.50 8.87 -19.92
C LEU A 283 10.40 8.72 -21.14
N ARG A 284 11.62 9.27 -21.10
CA ARG A 284 12.52 9.30 -22.26
C ARG A 284 13.01 7.89 -22.60
N ASP A 285 13.55 7.19 -21.61
CA ASP A 285 14.17 5.88 -21.81
C ASP A 285 13.15 4.73 -21.72
N ARG A 286 11.88 5.04 -21.45
CA ARG A 286 10.78 4.07 -21.24
C ARG A 286 11.13 2.98 -20.21
N GLY A 287 12.02 3.30 -19.28
CA GLY A 287 12.60 2.37 -18.34
C GLY A 287 11.59 1.92 -17.28
N ARG A 288 11.72 0.64 -16.90
CA ARG A 288 11.09 0.03 -15.74
C ARG A 288 12.14 -0.73 -14.93
N PRO A 289 11.85 -1.12 -13.68
CA PRO A 289 12.65 -2.10 -12.96
C PRO A 289 12.77 -3.40 -13.78
N GLU A 290 13.94 -4.04 -13.72
CA GLU A 290 14.24 -5.21 -14.54
C GLU A 290 13.47 -6.44 -14.05
N ILE A 291 12.91 -7.22 -14.98
CA ILE A 291 12.36 -8.56 -14.72
C ILE A 291 13.26 -9.55 -15.47
N PRO A 292 14.22 -10.19 -14.78
CA PRO A 292 15.07 -11.20 -15.41
C PRO A 292 14.24 -12.37 -15.92
N SER A 293 14.58 -12.88 -17.11
CA SER A 293 13.80 -13.95 -17.77
C SER A 293 13.71 -15.24 -16.93
N PHE A 294 14.70 -15.51 -16.08
CA PHE A 294 14.71 -16.69 -15.22
C PHE A 294 13.66 -16.64 -14.10
N TRP A 295 13.15 -15.45 -13.73
CA TRP A 295 12.03 -15.31 -12.78
C TRP A 295 10.77 -15.97 -13.34
N LEU A 296 10.58 -15.92 -14.65
CA LEU A 296 9.38 -16.39 -15.35
C LEU A 296 9.31 -17.92 -15.44
N ASN A 297 10.34 -18.64 -14.99
CA ASN A 297 10.33 -20.11 -14.93
C ASN A 297 9.30 -20.64 -13.91
N HIS A 298 8.94 -19.84 -12.90
CA HIS A 298 7.88 -20.18 -11.95
C HIS A 298 6.55 -19.58 -12.42
N GLN A 299 5.56 -20.42 -12.72
CA GLN A 299 4.27 -20.00 -13.29
C GLN A 299 3.56 -18.92 -12.46
N GLY A 300 3.60 -19.04 -11.13
CA GLY A 300 3.02 -18.02 -10.25
C GLY A 300 3.74 -16.66 -10.34
N ILE A 301 5.08 -16.68 -10.46
CA ILE A 301 5.87 -15.44 -10.60
C ILE A 301 5.62 -14.82 -11.96
N GLN A 302 5.50 -15.65 -13.01
CA GLN A 302 5.13 -15.20 -14.34
C GLN A 302 3.81 -14.40 -14.32
N ILE A 303 2.75 -14.94 -13.69
CA ILE A 303 1.45 -14.25 -13.60
C ILE A 303 1.57 -12.93 -12.84
N VAL A 304 2.34 -12.90 -11.75
CA VAL A 304 2.59 -11.66 -10.99
C VAL A 304 3.34 -10.63 -11.84
N CYS A 305 4.37 -11.07 -12.59
CA CYS A 305 5.17 -10.23 -13.47
C CYS A 305 4.34 -9.67 -14.65
N GLU A 306 3.49 -10.49 -15.27
CA GLU A 306 2.56 -10.05 -16.32
C GLU A 306 1.58 -9.01 -15.77
N THR A 307 1.00 -9.28 -14.60
CA THR A 307 0.05 -8.38 -13.92
C THR A 307 0.67 -7.03 -13.59
N LEU A 308 1.84 -6.99 -12.94
CA LEU A 308 2.50 -5.72 -12.64
C LEU A 308 3.00 -5.02 -13.91
N THR A 309 3.28 -5.77 -14.99
CA THR A 309 3.69 -5.18 -16.27
C THR A 309 2.56 -4.40 -16.92
N GLU A 310 1.33 -4.92 -16.87
CA GLU A 310 0.15 -4.16 -17.29
C GLU A 310 -0.11 -2.95 -16.38
N CYS A 311 0.15 -3.07 -15.08
CA CYS A 311 -0.10 -1.97 -14.12
C CYS A 311 0.86 -0.79 -14.26
N TRP A 312 2.10 -0.99 -14.73
CA TRP A 312 3.06 0.10 -14.95
C TRP A 312 3.13 0.59 -16.40
N ASP A 313 2.10 0.32 -17.21
CA ASP A 313 2.04 0.77 -18.60
C ASP A 313 2.22 2.29 -18.69
N HIS A 314 2.78 2.75 -19.81
CA HIS A 314 2.91 4.17 -20.05
C HIS A 314 1.55 4.85 -20.19
N ASP A 315 0.62 4.22 -20.90
CA ASP A 315 -0.75 4.69 -21.05
C ASP A 315 -1.55 4.34 -19.78
N PRO A 316 -2.07 5.33 -19.03
CA PRO A 316 -2.83 5.06 -17.83
C PRO A 316 -4.13 4.29 -18.09
N GLU A 317 -4.75 4.41 -19.28
CA GLU A 317 -5.98 3.68 -19.64
C GLU A 317 -5.72 2.19 -19.94
N ALA A 318 -4.48 1.82 -20.25
CA ALA A 318 -4.08 0.42 -20.47
C ALA A 318 -3.84 -0.34 -19.16
N ARG A 319 -3.80 0.36 -18.01
CA ARG A 319 -3.50 -0.24 -16.71
C ARG A 319 -4.71 -0.98 -16.16
N LEU A 320 -4.44 -2.10 -15.48
CA LEU A 320 -5.45 -2.80 -14.69
C LEU A 320 -5.96 -1.91 -13.55
N THR A 321 -7.19 -2.11 -13.11
CA THR A 321 -7.64 -1.55 -11.84
C THR A 321 -7.07 -2.34 -10.67
N ALA A 322 -6.97 -1.73 -9.48
CA ALA A 322 -6.56 -2.46 -8.27
C ALA A 322 -7.48 -3.65 -7.95
N GLN A 323 -8.77 -3.54 -8.30
CA GLN A 323 -9.74 -4.64 -8.17
C GLN A 323 -9.39 -5.80 -9.11
N CYS A 324 -9.06 -5.54 -10.38
CA CYS A 324 -8.61 -6.57 -11.31
C CYS A 324 -7.32 -7.26 -10.83
N VAL A 325 -6.39 -6.51 -10.23
CA VAL A 325 -5.18 -7.09 -9.63
C VAL A 325 -5.53 -7.99 -8.45
N ALA A 326 -6.42 -7.55 -7.54
CA ALA A 326 -6.88 -8.37 -6.42
C ALA A 326 -7.52 -9.68 -6.90
N GLU A 327 -8.33 -9.64 -7.95
CA GLU A 327 -8.94 -10.83 -8.58
C GLU A 327 -7.90 -11.80 -9.14
N ARG A 328 -6.88 -11.31 -9.85
CA ARG A 328 -5.77 -12.15 -10.34
C ARG A 328 -5.02 -12.83 -9.19
N PHE A 329 -4.76 -12.11 -8.10
CA PHE A 329 -4.15 -12.70 -6.91
C PHE A 329 -5.06 -13.73 -6.23
N SER A 330 -6.38 -13.53 -6.24
CA SER A 330 -7.35 -14.52 -5.76
C SER A 330 -7.39 -15.78 -6.62
N GLU A 331 -7.25 -15.66 -7.95
CA GLU A 331 -7.14 -16.82 -8.84
C GLU A 331 -5.88 -17.66 -8.56
N LEU A 332 -4.79 -17.02 -8.12
CA LEU A 332 -3.57 -17.71 -7.69
C LEU A 332 -3.73 -18.52 -6.39
N GLU A 333 -4.77 -18.29 -5.58
CA GLU A 333 -5.01 -19.09 -4.35
C GLU A 333 -5.69 -20.43 -4.66
N HIS A 334 -6.29 -20.56 -5.85
CA HIS A 334 -7.13 -21.68 -6.24
C HIS A 334 -6.73 -22.22 -7.63
N PRO A 335 -5.56 -22.87 -7.75
CA PRO A 335 -5.01 -23.31 -9.04
C PRO A 335 -5.92 -24.27 -9.83
N ASP A 336 -6.86 -24.96 -9.16
CA ASP A 336 -7.85 -25.84 -9.81
C ASP A 336 -8.77 -25.13 -10.83
N ARG A 337 -8.85 -23.79 -10.79
CA ARG A 337 -9.63 -23.01 -11.78
C ARG A 337 -8.85 -22.61 -13.03
N LEU A 338 -7.51 -22.62 -12.99
CA LEU A 338 -6.65 -22.24 -14.13
C LEU A 338 -6.66 -23.30 -15.24
N SER A 339 -6.96 -24.55 -14.90
CA SER A 339 -7.04 -25.67 -15.87
C SER A 339 -8.31 -25.66 -16.72
N GLY A 340 -9.34 -24.89 -16.36
CA GLY A 340 -10.65 -24.87 -17.04
C GLY A 340 -10.77 -23.88 -18.21
N ARG A 341 -9.80 -22.98 -18.41
CA ARG A 341 -9.87 -21.92 -19.45
C ARG A 341 -9.08 -22.22 -20.73
N SER A 342 -8.37 -23.36 -20.81
CA SER A 342 -7.58 -23.74 -21.99
C SER A 342 -8.14 -24.97 -22.71
N CYS A 343 -9.41 -24.95 -23.14
CA CYS A 343 -9.86 -25.66 -24.35
C CYS A 343 -11.34 -25.36 -24.68
N SER A 344 -11.59 -24.29 -25.43
CA SER A 344 -12.83 -24.18 -26.21
C SER A 344 -12.56 -23.39 -27.48
N GLN A 345 -11.85 -24.00 -28.42
CA GLN A 345 -12.03 -23.65 -29.82
C GLN A 345 -13.41 -24.16 -30.24
N GLU A 346 -14.33 -23.24 -30.47
CA GLU A 346 -15.61 -23.53 -31.12
C GLU A 346 -15.32 -24.11 -32.51
N LYS A 347 -15.58 -25.42 -32.68
CA LYS A 347 -15.71 -26.03 -34.00
C LYS A 347 -17.08 -25.66 -34.56
N ILE A 348 -17.09 -24.76 -35.54
CA ILE A 348 -18.21 -24.56 -36.46
C ILE A 348 -18.36 -25.85 -37.29
N PRO A 349 -19.52 -26.53 -37.31
CA PRO A 349 -19.74 -27.63 -38.24
C PRO A 349 -20.07 -27.06 -39.62
N GLU A 350 -19.16 -27.25 -40.57
CA GLU A 350 -19.52 -27.29 -41.99
C GLU A 350 -20.29 -28.59 -42.23
N ASP A 351 -21.54 -28.49 -42.68
CA ASP A 351 -22.04 -29.48 -43.63
C ASP A 351 -23.03 -28.81 -44.59
N GLY A 352 -22.58 -28.71 -45.83
CA GLY A 352 -23.43 -28.41 -46.97
C GLY A 352 -23.49 -29.66 -47.82
N SER A 353 -24.69 -30.09 -48.20
CA SER A 353 -25.06 -30.27 -49.61
C SER A 353 -26.49 -30.80 -49.75
N LEU A 354 -27.17 -30.21 -50.73
CA LEU A 354 -28.46 -30.62 -51.25
C LEU A 354 -28.43 -32.08 -51.73
N ASN A 355 -29.57 -32.76 -51.60
CA ASN A 355 -29.97 -33.71 -52.63
C ASN A 355 -31.49 -33.74 -52.83
N THR A 356 -31.82 -33.75 -54.11
CA THR A 356 -33.10 -33.61 -54.79
C THR A 356 -34.02 -34.85 -54.73
N THR A 357 -35.27 -34.65 -55.16
CA THR A 357 -36.29 -35.62 -55.63
C THR A 357 -36.92 -36.52 -54.55
N LYS A 358 -38.25 -36.63 -54.42
CA LYS A 358 -39.33 -36.69 -55.40
C LYS A 358 -40.65 -36.19 -54.81
#